data_AF-A0A377ANL1-F1
#
_entry.id   AF-A0A377ANL1-F1
#
_cell.length_a   1.000
_cell.length_b   1.000
_cell.length_c   1.000
_cell.angle_alpha   90.00
_cell.angle_beta   90.00
_cell.angle_gamma   90.00
#
_symmetry.space_group_name_H-M   'P 1'
#
loop_
_entity.id
_entity.type
_entity.pdbx_description
1 polymer ?
#
loop_
_entity_poly.entity_id
_entity_poly.type
_entity_poly.pdbx_seq_one_letter_code
_entity_poly.pdbx_strand_id
1 'polypeptide(L)' 'MKGYAGDTATTSEIKAKLLADDIVPSRHVKVETTDGVVQLSGTVDSQAQSDRAESIAKSGRWCEKR' A
#
# COMPACT_ATOMS: atom_id res chain seq x y z
N MET A 1 17.82 12.72 6.87
CA MET A 1 17.63 11.96 5.60
C MET A 1 17.00 10.60 5.93
N LYS A 2 15.68 10.51 6.17
CA LYS A 2 15.01 9.25 6.55
C LYS A 2 13.67 8.97 5.84
N GLY A 3 13.21 9.84 4.93
CA GLY A 3 11.93 9.65 4.20
C GLY A 3 12.05 8.61 3.08
N TYR A 4 12.76 8.95 2.01
CA TYR A 4 12.76 8.19 0.74
C TYR A 4 13.14 6.70 0.81
N ALA A 5 14.16 6.34 1.60
CA ALA A 5 14.61 4.95 1.68
C ALA A 5 13.59 4.04 2.40
N GLY A 6 12.87 4.60 3.38
CA GLY A 6 11.79 3.89 4.05
C GLY A 6 10.57 3.75 3.13
N ASP A 7 10.20 4.84 2.47
CA ASP A 7 9.02 4.91 1.60
C ASP A 7 9.05 3.94 0.43
N THR A 8 10.23 3.76 -0.17
CA THR A 8 10.40 2.83 -1.29
C THR A 8 10.26 1.38 -0.82
N ALA A 9 10.79 1.06 0.36
CA ALA A 9 10.61 -0.25 0.98
C ALA A 9 9.13 -0.49 1.34
N THR A 10 8.46 0.51 1.92
CA THR A 10 7.01 0.52 2.20
C THR A 10 6.20 0.18 0.96
N THR A 11 6.44 0.94 -0.11
CA THR A 11 5.70 0.80 -1.36
C THR A 11 5.90 -0.59 -1.96
N SER A 12 7.12 -1.11 -1.91
CA SER A 12 7.45 -2.43 -2.46
C SER A 12 6.80 -3.55 -1.65
N GLU A 13 6.83 -3.48 -0.32
CA GLU A 13 6.16 -4.46 0.54
C GLU A 13 4.63 -4.40 0.42
N ILE A 14 4.03 -3.21 0.35
CA ILE A 14 2.58 -3.08 0.13
C ILE A 14 2.22 -3.66 -1.24
N LYS A 15 2.95 -3.32 -2.30
CA LYS A 15 2.73 -3.92 -3.63
C LYS A 15 2.88 -5.43 -3.59
N ALA A 16 3.88 -5.99 -2.90
CA ALA A 16 4.05 -7.43 -2.80
C ALA A 16 2.90 -8.11 -2.06
N LYS A 17 2.41 -7.53 -0.95
CA LYS A 17 1.25 -8.04 -0.21
C LYS A 17 -0.04 -7.95 -1.01
N LEU A 18 -0.24 -6.85 -1.72
CA LEU A 18 -1.38 -6.69 -2.63
C LEU A 18 -1.28 -7.69 -3.79
N LEU A 19 -0.09 -7.92 -4.35
CA LEU A 19 0.11 -8.90 -5.42
C LEU A 19 -0.14 -10.33 -4.95
N ALA A 20 0.15 -10.61 -3.68
CA ALA A 20 -0.14 -11.89 -3.04
C ALA A 20 -1.63 -12.05 -2.66
N ASP A 21 -2.41 -10.96 -2.68
CA ASP A 21 -3.85 -10.98 -2.40
C ASP A 21 -4.63 -10.93 -3.73
N ASP A 22 -5.11 -12.09 -4.18
CA ASP A 22 -5.90 -12.24 -5.43
C ASP A 22 -7.18 -11.39 -5.46
N ILE A 23 -7.65 -10.90 -4.31
CA ILE A 23 -8.83 -10.03 -4.26
C ILE A 23 -8.52 -8.67 -4.87
N VAL A 24 -7.37 -8.06 -4.58
CA VAL A 24 -7.07 -6.70 -5.03
C VAL A 24 -6.41 -6.71 -6.41
N PRO A 25 -6.97 -6.03 -7.43
CA PRO A 25 -6.37 -5.95 -8.75
C PRO A 25 -5.15 -5.02 -8.69
N SER A 26 -4.04 -5.56 -8.19
CA SER A 26 -2.75 -4.88 -8.06
C SER A 26 -2.23 -4.33 -9.39
N ARG A 27 -2.78 -4.80 -10.51
CA ARG A 27 -2.47 -4.33 -11.86
C ARG A 27 -3.16 -3.01 -12.21
N HIS A 28 -4.25 -2.64 -11.53
CA HIS A 28 -5.01 -1.39 -11.75
C HIS A 28 -4.90 -0.40 -10.58
N VAL A 29 -4.38 -0.84 -9.43
CA VAL A 29 -4.16 0.01 -8.26
C VAL A 29 -2.70 0.46 -8.21
N LYS A 30 -2.49 1.77 -8.24
CA LYS A 30 -1.20 2.43 -8.03
C LYS A 30 -1.02 2.72 -6.54
N VAL A 31 0.11 2.28 -6.01
CA VAL A 31 0.56 2.56 -4.64
C VAL A 31 1.77 3.48 -4.72
N GLU A 32 1.72 4.60 -4.02
CA GLU A 32 2.82 5.55 -3.87
C GLU A 32 3.00 5.86 -2.37
N THR A 33 4.24 5.93 -1.91
CA THR A 33 4.53 6.37 -0.53
C THR A 33 5.45 7.57 -0.61
N THR A 34 5.09 8.65 0.08
CA THR A 34 5.85 9.89 0.10
C THR A 34 5.93 10.41 1.53
N ASP A 35 7.14 10.54 2.06
CA ASP A 35 7.40 11.06 3.41
C ASP A 35 6.64 10.29 4.50
N GLY A 36 6.57 8.96 4.39
CA GLY A 36 5.85 8.08 5.31
C GLY A 36 4.34 7.99 5.08
N VAL A 37 3.78 8.75 4.13
CA VAL A 37 2.36 8.74 3.80
C VAL A 37 2.13 7.82 2.61
N VAL A 38 1.35 6.76 2.81
CA VAL A 38 0.94 5.84 1.75
C VAL A 38 -0.32 6.38 1.06
N GLN A 39 -0.27 6.48 -0.26
CA GLN A 39 -1.38 6.84 -1.12
C GLN A 39 -1.69 5.67 -2.06
N LEU A 40 -2.97 5.31 -2.08
CA LEU A 40 -3.55 4.30 -2.96
C LEU A 40 -4.43 5.05 -3.96
N SER A 41 -4.16 4.86 -5.25
CA SER A 41 -4.92 5.49 -6.33
C SER A 41 -5.16 4.48 -7.44
N GLY A 42 -6.40 4.36 -7.91
CA GLY A 42 -6.74 3.40 -8.96
C GLY A 42 -8.20 3.00 -8.88
N THR A 43 -8.60 2.15 -9.82
CA THR A 43 -9.96 1.64 -9.89
C THR A 43 -10.01 0.27 -9.25
N VAL A 44 -10.87 0.12 -8.24
CA VAL A 44 -11.23 -1.17 -7.65
C VAL A 44 -12.63 -1.54 -8.12
N ASP A 45 -12.85 -2.82 -8.36
CA ASP A 45 -14.12 -3.37 -8.84
C ASP A 45 -15.13 -3.53 -7.69
N SER A 46 -14.67 -3.57 -6.43
CA SER A 46 -15.56 -3.66 -5.27
C SER A 46 -15.00 -2.96 -4.03
N GLN A 47 -15.92 -2.54 -3.15
CA GLN A 47 -15.58 -1.94 -1.85
C GLN A 47 -14.67 -2.86 -1.01
N ALA A 48 -14.91 -4.17 -1.06
CA ALA A 48 -14.10 -5.16 -0.37
C ALA A 48 -12.63 -5.12 -0.78
N GLN A 49 -12.32 -4.82 -2.05
CA GLN A 49 -10.94 -4.65 -2.51
C GLN A 49 -10.29 -3.41 -1.89
N SER A 50 -11.04 -2.31 -1.80
CA SER A 50 -10.59 -1.09 -1.12
C SER A 50 -10.29 -1.38 0.35
N ASP A 51 -11.21 -2.05 1.05
CA ASP A 51 -11.08 -2.38 2.46
C ASP A 51 -9.89 -3.32 2.72
N ARG A 52 -9.66 -4.30 1.83
CA ARG A 52 -8.49 -5.18 1.90
C ARG A 52 -7.18 -4.42 1.67
N ALA A 53 -7.14 -3.56 0.67
CA ALA A 53 -5.96 -2.74 0.40
C ALA A 53 -5.64 -1.80 1.58
N GLU A 54 -6.67 -1.20 2.17
CA GLU A 54 -6.54 -0.35 3.34
C GLU A 54 -6.08 -1.16 4.57
N SER A 55 -6.64 -2.36 4.78
CA SER A 55 -6.21 -3.26 5.85
C SER A 55 -4.75 -3.70 5.70
N ILE A 56 -4.29 -3.97 4.47
CA ILE A 56 -2.90 -4.32 4.18
C ILE A 56 -1.97 -3.12 4.44
N ALA A 57 -2.38 -1.93 4.00
CA ALA A 57 -1.64 -0.69 4.23
C ALA A 57 -1.53 -0.37 5.74
N LYS A 58 -2.63 -0.53 6.50
CA LYS A 58 -2.67 -0.35 7.97
C LYS A 58 -1.93 -1.45 8.73
N SER A 59 -1.91 -2.68 8.21
CA SER A 59 -1.21 -3.81 8.85
C SER A 59 0.31 -3.67 8.84
N GLY A 60 0.87 -2.86 7.93
CA GLY A 60 2.30 -2.68 7.84
C GLY A 60 2.86 -1.83 8.99
N ARG A 61 4.08 -2.17 9.44
CA ARG A 61 4.84 -1.50 10.51
C ARG A 61 5.33 -0.08 10.12
N TRP A 62 4.66 0.56 9.18
CA TRP A 62 4.97 1.88 8.62
C TRP A 62 4.22 2.99 9.36
N CYS A 63 3.09 2.65 9.98
CA CYS A 63 2.35 3.55 10.89
C CYS A 63 3.12 3.80 12.20
N GLU A 64 4.16 3.02 12.49
CA GLU A 64 4.87 3.01 13.77
C GLU A 64 6.17 3.82 13.79
N LYS A 65 6.23 4.97 13.09
CA LYS A 65 7.39 5.86 13.22
C LYS A 65 7.05 7.29 13.63
N ARG A 66 6.66 7.35 14.91
CA ARG A 66 6.67 8.48 15.87
C ARG A 66 5.60 9.53 15.74
#